data_AF-A0A7X4W201-F1
#
_entry.id   AF-A0A7X4W201-F1
#
_cell.length_a   1.000
_cell.length_b   1.000
_cell.length_c   1.000
_cell.angle_alpha   90.00
_cell.angle_beta   90.00
_cell.angle_gamma   90.00
#
_symmetry.space_group_name_H-M   'P 1'
#
loop_
_entity.id
_entity.type
_entity.pdbx_description
1 polymer ?
#
loop_
_entity_poly.entity_id
_entity_poly.type
_entity_poly.pdbx_seq_one_letter_code
_entity_poly.pdbx_strand_id
1 'polypeptide(L)'
;MLERNPLQRARLKRQRADIDSGEVEADSRRVLEEGEVDALFRGLQLYSEEKKRQRRHSRTKAAKQYLPDLDGRVYVDHVAPFVLSIYYGGFRPGDLFSLQWQHFSDGFKHITKVLSKTAHHGRQVQRFPLSVPLIQVVETWWEEQGCPSKGYVFSSPRFPLGERMLARSAMRKPWVKIKKLGGLPSELDLYSLRHNFASQLVMAGVDLTAVKNLMGHSSIETTIRHYAHLREDYLQEALRALEGMAPESEP
;
A
#
# COMPACT_ATOMS: atom_id res chain seq x y z
N MET A 1 -8.63 -0.27 -15.10
CA MET A 1 -8.51 1.07 -14.49
C MET A 1 -8.10 0.87 -13.04
N LEU A 2 -7.10 1.59 -12.53
CA LEU A 2 -6.80 1.61 -11.09
C LEU A 2 -7.95 2.37 -10.43
N GLU A 3 -8.83 1.69 -9.69
CA GLU A 3 -9.94 2.36 -9.00
C GLU A 3 -9.40 3.37 -7.96
N ARG A 4 -10.07 4.51 -7.82
CA ARG A 4 -9.76 5.52 -6.79
C ARG A 4 -9.89 4.91 -5.40
N ASN A 5 -9.16 5.47 -4.43
CA ASN A 5 -9.13 5.04 -3.04
C ASN A 5 -10.57 4.72 -2.51
N PRO A 6 -10.93 3.45 -2.28
CA PRO A 6 -12.27 3.05 -1.84
C PRO A 6 -12.60 3.52 -0.41
N LEU A 7 -11.62 4.08 0.31
CA LEU A 7 -11.80 4.74 1.60
C LEU A 7 -12.12 6.26 1.47
N GLN A 8 -12.23 6.82 0.27
CA GLN A 8 -12.56 8.24 0.03
C GLN A 8 -13.96 8.68 0.52
N ARG A 9 -14.81 7.77 0.99
CA ARG A 9 -16.19 8.13 1.40
C ARG A 9 -16.28 8.95 2.69
N ALA A 10 -15.17 9.22 3.38
CA ALA A 10 -15.11 10.20 4.46
C ALA A 10 -14.39 11.47 3.98
N ARG A 11 -15.15 12.49 3.58
CA ARG A 11 -14.60 13.80 3.16
C ARG A 11 -14.37 14.63 4.43
N LEU A 12 -13.13 14.71 4.91
CA LEU A 12 -12.77 15.51 6.10
C LEU A 12 -11.86 16.66 5.70
N LYS A 13 -12.34 17.90 5.92
CA LYS A 13 -11.56 19.12 5.77
C LYS A 13 -10.67 19.27 7.01
N ARG A 14 -9.35 19.12 6.89
CA ARG A 14 -8.43 19.57 7.94
C ARG A 14 -8.44 21.10 8.04
N GLN A 15 -8.80 21.64 9.19
CA GLN A 15 -8.38 23.00 9.57
C GLN A 15 -6.91 22.93 10.03
N ARG A 16 -6.07 23.81 9.49
CA ARG A 16 -4.70 24.03 9.97
C ARG A 16 -4.77 24.46 11.43
N ALA A 17 -4.23 23.65 12.34
CA ALA A 17 -3.84 24.12 13.66
C ALA A 17 -2.37 24.57 13.57
N ASP A 18 -2.13 25.85 13.80
CA ASP A 18 -0.78 26.38 14.02
C ASP A 18 -0.26 25.78 15.33
N ILE A 19 0.72 24.88 15.23
CA ILE A 19 1.43 24.34 16.39
C ILE A 19 2.90 24.75 16.26
N ASP A 20 3.34 25.42 17.32
CA ASP A 20 4.66 25.98 17.56
C ASP A 20 5.80 25.00 17.24
N SER A 21 6.81 25.53 16.55
CA SER A 21 7.92 24.83 15.93
C SER A 21 9.01 24.48 16.96
N GLY A 22 8.91 23.29 17.53
CA GLY A 22 10.09 22.56 18.01
C GLY A 22 10.62 21.67 16.88
N GLU A 23 11.91 21.76 16.57
CA GLU A 23 12.59 20.98 15.52
C GLU A 23 12.37 19.48 15.70
N VAL A 24 11.38 18.93 15.00
CA VAL A 24 11.24 17.49 14.80
C VAL A 24 11.77 17.21 13.40
N GLU A 25 12.90 16.50 13.34
CA GLU A 25 13.45 15.91 12.11
C GLU A 25 12.31 15.48 11.18
N ALA A 26 12.33 15.95 9.93
CA ALA A 26 11.30 15.71 8.92
C ALA A 26 10.93 14.21 8.84
N ASP A 27 9.89 13.83 9.58
CA ASP A 27 9.56 12.44 9.82
C ASP A 27 8.86 11.87 8.58
N SER A 28 9.50 10.90 7.92
CA SER A 28 8.99 10.18 6.74
C SER A 28 7.76 9.30 7.03
N ARG A 29 7.11 9.52 8.18
CA ARG A 29 6.07 8.68 8.80
C ARG A 29 4.75 9.44 8.96
N ARG A 30 4.42 10.33 8.02
CA ARG A 30 3.14 11.06 7.99
C ARG A 30 2.07 10.33 7.16
N VAL A 31 0.81 10.64 7.44
CA VAL A 31 -0.35 10.27 6.60
C VAL A 31 -0.18 10.92 5.22
N LEU A 32 -0.52 10.21 4.13
CA LEU A 32 -0.55 10.88 2.83
C LEU A 32 -1.66 11.93 2.82
N GLU A 33 -1.33 13.13 2.35
CA GLU A 33 -2.34 14.15 2.08
C GLU A 33 -3.23 13.72 0.90
N GLU A 34 -4.45 14.26 0.82
CA GLU A 34 -5.41 13.88 -0.23
C GLU A 34 -4.82 14.09 -1.65
N GLY A 35 -4.08 15.19 -1.85
CA GLY A 35 -3.35 15.45 -3.09
C GLY A 35 -2.22 14.47 -3.38
N GLU A 36 -1.57 13.92 -2.35
CA GLU A 36 -0.51 12.93 -2.50
C GLU A 36 -1.08 11.55 -2.86
N VAL A 37 -2.28 11.19 -2.37
CA VAL A 37 -2.98 9.97 -2.79
C VAL A 37 -3.28 10.03 -4.29
N ASP A 38 -3.86 11.12 -4.78
CA ASP A 38 -4.13 11.31 -6.20
C ASP A 38 -2.84 11.32 -7.04
N ALA A 39 -1.76 11.93 -6.52
CA ALA A 39 -0.44 11.91 -7.15
C ALA A 39 0.13 10.48 -7.23
N LEU A 40 -0.06 9.64 -6.21
CA LEU A 40 0.37 8.25 -6.21
C LEU A 40 -0.30 7.44 -7.32
N PHE A 41 -1.63 7.48 -7.40
CA PHE A 41 -2.38 6.74 -8.42
C PHE A 41 -2.07 7.26 -9.83
N ARG A 42 -1.93 8.58 -9.99
CA ARG A 42 -1.47 9.19 -11.25
C ARG A 42 -0.08 8.71 -11.64
N GLY A 43 0.86 8.69 -10.70
CA GLY A 43 2.22 8.22 -10.93
C GLY A 43 2.27 6.74 -11.35
N LEU A 44 1.46 5.88 -10.73
CA LEU A 44 1.31 4.48 -11.12
C LEU A 44 0.74 4.32 -12.52
N GLN A 45 -0.30 5.08 -12.86
CA GLN A 45 -0.91 5.07 -14.19
C GLN A 45 0.10 5.51 -15.26
N LEU A 46 0.76 6.66 -15.06
CA LEU A 46 1.75 7.18 -16.00
C LEU A 46 2.94 6.23 -16.16
N TYR A 47 3.38 5.59 -15.07
CA TYR A 47 4.43 4.57 -15.14
C TYR A 47 3.99 3.39 -16.02
N SER A 48 2.76 2.91 -15.85
CA SER A 48 2.19 1.83 -16.65
C SER A 48 2.12 2.20 -18.14
N GLU A 49 1.57 3.37 -18.46
CA GLU A 49 1.46 3.86 -19.83
C GLU A 49 2.81 4.04 -20.51
N GLU A 50 3.80 4.55 -19.78
CA GLU A 50 5.14 4.68 -20.34
C GLU A 50 5.75 3.31 -20.67
N LYS A 51 5.53 2.30 -19.83
CA LYS A 51 6.00 0.93 -20.05
C LYS A 51 5.29 0.25 -21.22
N LYS A 52 3.98 0.45 -21.36
CA LYS A 52 3.20 0.02 -22.54
C LYS A 52 3.75 0.65 -23.81
N ARG A 53 3.93 1.98 -23.83
CA ARG A 53 4.52 2.70 -24.97
C ARG A 53 5.91 2.20 -25.33
N GLN A 54 6.79 2.01 -24.34
CA GLN A 54 8.12 1.46 -24.55
C GLN A 54 8.08 0.04 -25.13
N ARG A 55 7.12 -0.79 -24.68
CA ARG A 55 6.94 -2.13 -25.22
C ARG A 55 6.40 -2.12 -26.65
N ARG A 56 5.38 -1.31 -26.96
CA ARG A 56 4.89 -1.11 -28.33
C ARG A 56 6.03 -0.73 -29.26
N HIS A 57 6.81 0.30 -28.89
CA HIS A 57 7.97 0.71 -29.68
C HIS A 57 8.99 -0.42 -29.83
N SER A 58 9.27 -1.19 -28.78
CA SER A 58 10.19 -2.33 -28.86
C SER A 58 9.71 -3.40 -29.85
N ARG A 59 8.41 -3.70 -29.87
CA ARG A 59 7.80 -4.70 -30.77
C ARG A 59 7.77 -4.26 -32.24
N THR A 60 7.93 -2.97 -32.55
CA THR A 60 8.10 -2.51 -33.95
C THR A 60 9.40 -3.03 -34.59
N LYS A 61 10.39 -3.39 -33.77
CA LYS A 61 11.67 -3.92 -34.24
C LYS A 61 11.53 -5.42 -34.48
N ALA A 62 11.85 -5.89 -35.69
CA ALA A 62 11.72 -7.30 -36.10
C ALA A 62 12.32 -8.27 -35.07
N ALA A 63 13.53 -8.00 -34.58
CA ALA A 63 14.22 -8.81 -33.58
C ALA A 63 13.56 -8.87 -32.19
N LYS A 64 12.49 -8.10 -31.93
CA LYS A 64 11.81 -7.97 -30.62
C LYS A 64 10.31 -8.19 -30.68
N GLN A 65 9.77 -8.66 -31.81
CA GLN A 65 8.35 -8.99 -31.96
C GLN A 65 7.89 -10.12 -31.03
N TYR A 66 8.81 -10.95 -30.53
CA TYR A 66 8.54 -12.02 -29.57
C TYR A 66 8.20 -11.51 -28.15
N LEU A 67 8.53 -10.26 -27.80
CA LEU A 67 8.25 -9.72 -26.46
C LEU A 67 6.74 -9.62 -26.22
N PRO A 68 6.21 -9.95 -25.03
CA PRO A 68 4.76 -9.95 -24.83
C PRO A 68 4.16 -8.56 -25.02
N ASP A 69 2.93 -8.53 -25.53
CA ASP A 69 2.09 -7.34 -25.55
C ASP A 69 1.63 -7.01 -24.12
N LEU A 70 1.63 -5.72 -23.79
CA LEU A 70 1.25 -5.20 -22.48
C LEU A 70 -0.04 -4.37 -22.55
N ASP A 71 -0.60 -4.10 -23.73
CA ASP A 71 -1.73 -3.18 -23.86
C ASP A 71 -2.99 -3.70 -23.17
N GLY A 72 -3.26 -5.00 -23.32
CA GLY A 72 -4.36 -5.70 -22.64
C GLY A 72 -4.10 -6.03 -21.16
N ARG A 73 -2.92 -5.72 -20.62
CA ARG A 73 -2.60 -5.98 -19.21
C ARG A 73 -3.01 -4.83 -18.31
N VAL A 74 -3.58 -5.15 -17.15
CA VAL A 74 -3.78 -4.24 -16.03
C VAL A 74 -2.43 -3.92 -15.38
N TYR A 75 -1.62 -4.95 -15.09
CA TYR A 75 -0.29 -4.77 -14.52
C TYR A 75 0.80 -5.13 -15.54
N VAL A 76 1.56 -4.11 -15.94
CA VAL A 76 2.66 -4.24 -16.92
C VAL A 76 3.88 -4.96 -16.35
N ASP A 77 4.03 -4.96 -15.02
CA ASP A 77 5.04 -5.64 -14.24
C ASP A 77 4.63 -5.69 -12.75
N HIS A 78 5.53 -6.16 -11.90
CA HIS A 78 5.32 -6.30 -10.45
C HIS A 78 5.10 -4.99 -9.69
N VAL A 79 5.41 -3.83 -10.26
CA VAL A 79 5.58 -2.59 -9.49
C VAL A 79 4.26 -2.09 -8.91
N ALA A 80 3.23 -1.96 -9.75
CA ALA A 80 1.91 -1.52 -9.31
C ALA A 80 1.28 -2.47 -8.28
N PRO A 81 1.17 -3.79 -8.50
CA PRO A 81 0.60 -4.69 -7.50
C PRO A 81 1.42 -4.73 -6.20
N PHE A 82 2.75 -4.56 -6.26
CA PHE A 82 3.59 -4.44 -5.05
C PHE A 82 3.26 -3.18 -4.25
N VAL A 83 3.19 -2.02 -4.91
CA VAL A 83 2.85 -0.74 -4.26
C VAL A 83 1.45 -0.79 -3.65
N LEU A 84 0.47 -1.28 -4.40
CA LEU A 84 -0.92 -1.38 -3.95
C LEU A 84 -1.10 -2.39 -2.83
N SER A 85 -0.27 -3.45 -2.79
CA SER A 85 -0.25 -4.38 -1.67
C SER A 85 0.09 -3.66 -0.37
N ILE A 86 1.10 -2.78 -0.39
CA ILE A 86 1.46 -1.98 0.79
C ILE A 86 0.34 -0.98 1.13
N TYR A 87 -0.20 -0.31 0.12
CA TYR A 87 -1.23 0.71 0.32
C TYR A 87 -2.53 0.14 0.94
N TYR A 88 -3.03 -0.98 0.41
CA TYR A 88 -4.30 -1.59 0.85
C TYR A 88 -4.19 -2.66 1.93
N GLY A 89 -2.99 -3.21 2.14
CA GLY A 89 -2.75 -4.27 3.13
C GLY A 89 -1.71 -3.93 4.18
N GLY A 90 -1.11 -2.74 4.10
CA GLY A 90 -0.13 -2.28 5.07
C GLY A 90 1.12 -3.14 5.16
N PHE A 91 1.47 -4.01 4.22
CA PHE A 91 2.61 -4.93 4.36
C PHE A 91 3.95 -4.21 4.57
N ARG A 92 4.88 -4.85 5.29
CA ARG A 92 6.27 -4.38 5.27
C ARG A 92 6.83 -4.71 3.89
N PRO A 93 7.55 -3.80 3.21
CA PRO A 93 8.17 -4.10 1.93
C PRO A 93 8.98 -5.41 1.95
N GLY A 94 9.73 -5.64 3.04
CA GLY A 94 10.48 -6.87 3.29
C GLY A 94 9.64 -8.15 3.28
N ASP A 95 8.42 -8.09 3.81
CA ASP A 95 7.51 -9.23 3.89
C ASP A 95 6.83 -9.51 2.53
N LEU A 96 6.69 -8.51 1.65
CA LEU A 96 6.18 -8.75 0.30
C LEU A 96 7.16 -9.53 -0.57
N PHE A 97 8.47 -9.25 -0.45
CA PHE A 97 9.47 -9.98 -1.24
C PHE A 97 9.39 -11.49 -0.98
N SER A 98 9.25 -11.92 0.28
CA SER A 98 9.14 -13.36 0.61
C SER A 98 7.71 -13.90 0.57
N LEU A 99 6.73 -13.16 0.03
CA LEU A 99 5.35 -13.61 -0.07
C LEU A 99 5.20 -14.64 -1.20
N GLN A 100 4.47 -15.71 -0.94
CA GLN A 100 4.24 -16.83 -1.86
C GLN A 100 2.75 -17.09 -2.01
N TRP A 101 2.35 -17.63 -3.16
CA TRP A 101 0.95 -17.90 -3.48
C TRP A 101 0.28 -18.87 -2.50
N GLN A 102 1.03 -19.87 -2.02
CA GLN A 102 0.57 -20.82 -1.00
C GLN A 102 0.30 -20.21 0.38
N HIS A 103 0.67 -18.95 0.62
CA HIS A 103 0.29 -18.27 1.87
C HIS A 103 -1.15 -17.76 1.86
N PHE A 104 -1.79 -17.64 0.69
CA PHE A 104 -3.16 -17.19 0.60
C PHE A 104 -4.14 -18.35 0.81
N SER A 105 -5.27 -18.05 1.45
CA SER A 105 -6.38 -19.00 1.63
C SER A 105 -7.73 -18.33 1.41
N ASP A 106 -8.78 -19.14 1.27
CA ASP A 106 -10.18 -18.70 1.20
C ASP A 106 -10.50 -17.72 0.07
N GLY A 107 -9.92 -17.95 -1.13
CA GLY A 107 -10.06 -17.01 -2.25
C GLY A 107 -9.35 -15.68 -1.97
N PHE A 108 -8.08 -15.75 -1.57
CA PHE A 108 -7.23 -14.61 -1.19
C PHE A 108 -7.71 -13.77 0.00
N LYS A 109 -8.81 -14.14 0.67
CA LYS A 109 -9.34 -13.39 1.82
C LYS A 109 -8.40 -13.38 3.02
N HIS A 110 -7.51 -14.35 3.14
CA HIS A 110 -6.53 -14.41 4.23
C HIS A 110 -5.12 -14.69 3.71
N ILE A 111 -4.14 -14.20 4.46
CA ILE A 111 -2.75 -14.62 4.34
C ILE A 111 -2.31 -15.26 5.64
N THR A 112 -1.63 -16.40 5.55
CA THR A 112 -1.00 -17.11 6.65
C THR A 112 0.50 -17.16 6.43
N LYS A 113 1.28 -16.43 7.25
CA LYS A 113 2.73 -16.29 7.04
C LYS A 113 3.50 -15.99 8.32
N VAL A 114 4.74 -16.49 8.40
CA VAL A 114 5.74 -16.03 9.37
C VAL A 114 6.38 -14.73 8.86
N LEU A 115 6.22 -13.64 9.61
CA LEU A 115 6.75 -12.33 9.22
C LEU A 115 8.26 -12.23 9.53
N SER A 116 9.00 -11.59 8.62
CA SER A 116 10.47 -11.64 8.56
C SER A 116 11.16 -11.00 9.77
N LYS A 117 10.58 -9.94 10.37
CA LYS A 117 11.17 -9.28 11.57
C LYS A 117 11.01 -10.12 12.85
N THR A 118 10.04 -11.03 12.90
CA THR A 118 9.77 -11.90 14.06
C THR A 118 10.47 -13.26 13.97
N ALA A 119 11.04 -13.63 12.82
CA ALA A 119 11.69 -14.93 12.64
C ALA A 119 12.83 -15.20 13.64
N HIS A 120 13.48 -14.16 14.16
CA HIS A 120 14.57 -14.24 15.14
C HIS A 120 14.11 -14.22 16.62
N HIS A 121 12.84 -13.88 16.89
CA HIS A 121 12.28 -13.80 18.26
C HIS A 121 11.11 -14.78 18.50
N GLY A 122 10.94 -15.76 17.60
CA GLY A 122 9.86 -16.73 17.64
C GLY A 122 9.07 -16.73 16.32
N ARG A 123 9.04 -17.89 15.65
CA ARG A 123 8.31 -18.09 14.39
C ARG A 123 6.81 -18.21 14.63
N GLN A 124 6.15 -17.16 15.10
CA GLN A 124 4.69 -17.16 15.13
C GLN A 124 4.15 -16.95 13.71
N VAL A 125 3.42 -17.96 13.26
CA VAL A 125 2.60 -17.88 12.05
C VAL A 125 1.45 -16.93 12.36
N GLN A 126 1.31 -15.88 11.56
CA GLN A 126 0.21 -14.94 11.69
C GLN A 126 -0.75 -15.14 10.54
N ARG A 127 -2.05 -15.17 10.84
CA ARG A 127 -3.13 -15.15 9.87
C ARG A 127 -3.87 -13.83 9.97
N PHE A 128 -4.00 -13.12 8.86
CA PHE A 128 -4.73 -11.84 8.83
C PHE A 128 -5.62 -11.74 7.58
N PRO A 129 -6.79 -11.09 7.71
CA PRO A 129 -7.69 -10.87 6.58
C PRO A 129 -7.17 -9.78 5.65
N LEU A 130 -7.57 -9.84 4.38
CA LEU A 130 -7.27 -8.84 3.37
C LEU A 130 -8.49 -7.97 3.07
N SER A 131 -8.24 -6.70 2.75
CA SER A 131 -9.28 -5.79 2.28
C SER A 131 -9.76 -6.18 0.88
N VAL A 132 -11.03 -5.93 0.56
CA VAL A 132 -11.60 -6.19 -0.78
C VAL A 132 -10.76 -5.59 -1.93
N PRO A 133 -10.25 -4.35 -1.84
CA PRO A 133 -9.42 -3.77 -2.88
C PRO A 133 -8.11 -4.54 -3.05
N LEU A 134 -7.50 -4.99 -1.95
CA LEU A 134 -6.29 -5.81 -2.03
C LEU A 134 -6.56 -7.18 -2.67
N ILE A 135 -7.70 -7.80 -2.35
CA ILE A 135 -8.11 -9.07 -2.96
C ILE A 135 -8.18 -8.90 -4.49
N GLN A 136 -8.85 -7.85 -4.98
CA GLN A 136 -8.93 -7.55 -6.41
C GLN A 136 -7.56 -7.35 -7.07
N VAL A 137 -6.64 -6.64 -6.39
CA VAL A 137 -5.25 -6.46 -6.87
C VAL A 137 -4.54 -7.79 -7.00
N VAL A 138 -4.65 -8.64 -5.97
CA VAL A 138 -3.96 -9.94 -5.91
C VAL A 138 -4.55 -10.91 -6.93
N GLU A 139 -5.88 -10.98 -7.06
CA GLU A 139 -6.59 -11.81 -8.04
C GLU A 139 -6.19 -11.45 -9.47
N THR A 140 -6.28 -10.16 -9.82
CA THR A 140 -5.88 -9.67 -11.15
C THR A 140 -4.42 -10.01 -11.43
N TRP A 141 -3.53 -9.79 -10.45
CA TRP A 141 -2.12 -10.11 -10.60
C TRP A 141 -1.88 -11.62 -10.76
N TRP A 142 -2.59 -12.44 -9.99
CA TRP A 142 -2.50 -13.90 -10.04
C TRP A 142 -2.91 -14.46 -11.41
N GLU A 143 -4.01 -13.96 -11.96
CA GLU A 143 -4.48 -14.31 -13.32
C GLU A 143 -3.45 -13.92 -14.39
N GLU A 144 -2.90 -12.70 -14.31
CA GLU A 144 -1.88 -12.23 -15.25
C GLU A 144 -0.53 -12.97 -15.16
N GLN A 145 -0.29 -13.66 -14.03
CA GLN A 145 0.84 -14.57 -13.83
C GLN A 145 0.53 -16.02 -14.26
N GLY A 146 -0.67 -16.31 -14.78
CA GLY A 146 -1.06 -17.64 -15.25
C GLY A 146 -1.56 -18.56 -14.13
N CYS A 147 -2.21 -17.99 -13.11
CA CYS A 147 -2.85 -18.72 -12.02
C CYS A 147 -1.91 -19.70 -11.27
N PRO A 148 -0.72 -19.26 -10.83
CA PRO A 148 0.23 -20.14 -10.16
C PRO A 148 -0.31 -20.68 -8.83
N SER A 149 -0.12 -21.98 -8.58
CA SER A 149 -0.47 -22.61 -7.29
C SER A 149 0.62 -22.47 -6.22
N LYS A 150 1.87 -22.21 -6.63
CA LYS A 150 3.05 -22.11 -5.75
C LYS A 150 4.05 -21.07 -6.26
N GLY A 151 5.04 -20.75 -5.43
CA GLY A 151 6.12 -19.82 -5.76
C GLY A 151 5.88 -18.39 -5.27
N TYR A 152 6.85 -17.51 -5.50
CA TYR A 152 6.80 -16.12 -5.04
C TYR A 152 5.75 -15.31 -5.80
N VAL A 153 4.97 -14.50 -5.07
CA VAL A 153 4.00 -13.53 -5.63
C VAL A 153 4.72 -12.49 -6.48
N PHE A 154 5.87 -12.04 -6.00
CA PHE A 154 6.76 -11.12 -6.69
C PHE A 154 8.08 -11.84 -6.94
N SER A 155 8.16 -12.45 -8.12
CA SER A 155 9.31 -13.23 -8.55
C SER A 155 10.29 -12.42 -9.41
N SER A 156 11.52 -12.90 -9.48
CA SER A 156 12.52 -12.32 -10.39
C SER A 156 12.15 -12.61 -11.84
N PRO A 157 12.12 -11.60 -12.73
CA PRO A 157 11.86 -11.82 -14.16
C PRO A 157 12.88 -12.73 -14.86
N ARG A 158 14.04 -12.99 -14.22
CA ARG A 158 15.09 -13.87 -14.74
C ARG A 158 14.84 -15.35 -14.43
N PHE A 159 13.95 -15.65 -13.48
CA PHE A 159 13.63 -17.00 -13.02
C PHE A 159 12.11 -17.20 -13.18
N PRO A 160 11.65 -17.51 -14.40
CA PRO A 160 10.25 -17.83 -14.63
C PRO A 160 9.84 -19.02 -13.74
N LEU A 161 8.54 -19.17 -13.45
CA LEU A 161 7.97 -20.13 -12.49
C LEU A 161 8.04 -19.74 -11.00
N GLY A 162 8.53 -18.54 -10.67
CA GLY A 162 8.44 -18.05 -9.30
C GLY A 162 9.38 -18.72 -8.32
N GLU A 163 10.49 -19.28 -8.80
CA GLU A 163 11.50 -19.99 -8.00
C GLU A 163 12.37 -19.06 -7.16
N ARG A 164 12.54 -17.82 -7.63
CA ARG A 164 13.34 -16.80 -6.94
C ARG A 164 12.56 -15.54 -6.67
N MET A 165 12.69 -15.09 -5.43
CA MET A 165 12.19 -13.82 -4.95
C MET A 165 12.75 -12.66 -5.76
N LEU A 166 11.92 -11.64 -5.98
CA LEU A 166 12.33 -10.37 -6.56
C LEU A 166 13.48 -9.74 -5.76
N ALA A 167 14.48 -9.19 -6.44
CA ALA A 167 15.59 -8.53 -5.77
C ALA A 167 15.10 -7.34 -4.93
N ARG A 168 15.62 -7.17 -3.71
CA ARG A 168 15.21 -6.07 -2.81
C ARG A 168 15.42 -4.67 -3.41
N SER A 169 16.36 -4.54 -4.35
CA SER A 169 16.63 -3.30 -5.07
C SER A 169 15.69 -3.04 -6.26
N ALA A 170 14.87 -4.02 -6.67
CA ALA A 170 14.05 -3.94 -7.88
C ALA A 170 13.04 -2.80 -7.83
N MET A 171 12.56 -2.44 -6.63
CA MET A 171 11.60 -1.35 -6.44
C MET A 171 12.24 0.04 -6.41
N ARG A 172 13.57 0.16 -6.23
CA ARG A 172 14.23 1.48 -6.04
C ARG A 172 14.03 2.41 -7.24
N LYS A 173 14.39 1.97 -8.44
CA LYS A 173 14.27 2.79 -9.65
C LYS A 173 12.81 3.03 -10.07
N PRO A 174 11.94 2.01 -10.10
CA PRO A 174 10.52 2.21 -10.38
C PRO A 174 9.87 3.19 -9.41
N TRP A 175 10.19 3.12 -8.11
CA TRP A 175 9.61 4.02 -7.11
C TRP A 175 10.00 5.48 -7.33
N VAL A 176 11.29 5.77 -7.54
CA VAL A 176 11.74 7.13 -7.88
C VAL A 176 11.01 7.66 -9.13
N LYS A 177 10.81 6.79 -10.12
CA LYS A 177 10.11 7.15 -11.35
C LYS A 177 8.63 7.44 -11.14
N ILE A 178 7.92 6.61 -10.37
CA ILE A 178 6.52 6.82 -10.00
C ILE A 178 6.36 8.16 -9.29
N LYS A 179 7.25 8.45 -8.32
CA LYS A 179 7.21 9.73 -7.60
C LYS A 179 7.36 10.93 -8.53
N LYS A 180 8.36 10.87 -9.42
CA LYS A 180 8.58 11.93 -10.42
C LYS A 180 7.39 12.11 -11.37
N LEU A 181 6.79 11.01 -11.85
CA LEU A 181 5.65 11.06 -12.77
C LEU A 181 4.38 11.57 -12.08
N GLY A 182 4.16 11.18 -10.82
CA GLY A 182 2.98 11.55 -10.04
C GLY A 182 3.05 12.96 -9.44
N GLY A 183 4.24 13.53 -9.30
CA GLY A 183 4.46 14.77 -8.53
C GLY A 183 4.49 14.52 -7.01
N LEU A 184 4.91 13.33 -6.58
CA LEU A 184 5.06 13.00 -5.16
C LEU A 184 6.35 13.60 -4.58
N PRO A 185 6.37 13.91 -3.27
CA PRO A 185 7.58 14.37 -2.61
C PRO A 185 8.73 13.37 -2.70
N SER A 186 9.95 13.90 -2.78
CA SER A 186 11.16 13.10 -3.03
C SER A 186 11.54 12.19 -1.86
N GLU A 187 11.13 12.56 -0.65
CA GLU A 187 11.37 11.88 0.62
C GLU A 187 10.39 10.74 0.88
N LEU A 188 9.26 10.71 0.17
CA LEU A 188 8.22 9.70 0.39
C LEU A 188 8.75 8.31 0.02
N ASP A 189 8.69 7.37 0.96
CA ASP A 189 9.20 6.02 0.78
C ASP A 189 8.07 4.98 0.77
N LEU A 190 8.41 3.71 0.52
CA LEU A 190 7.41 2.63 0.50
C LEU A 190 6.86 2.32 1.91
N TYR A 191 7.59 2.64 2.98
CA TYR A 191 7.09 2.52 4.35
C TYR A 191 6.05 3.60 4.67
N SER A 192 6.13 4.79 4.07
CA SER A 192 5.10 5.82 4.21
C SER A 192 3.71 5.32 3.81
N LEU A 193 3.62 4.47 2.77
CA LEU A 193 2.34 3.82 2.38
C LEU A 193 1.78 2.91 3.47
N ARG A 194 2.66 2.20 4.17
CA ARG A 194 2.29 1.33 5.30
C ARG A 194 1.83 2.15 6.50
N HIS A 195 2.47 3.29 6.76
CA HIS A 195 2.04 4.21 7.82
C HIS A 195 0.66 4.77 7.50
N ASN A 196 0.45 5.20 6.27
CA ASN A 196 -0.85 5.66 5.82
C ASN A 196 -1.97 4.62 5.98
N PHE A 197 -1.73 3.35 5.65
CA PHE A 197 -2.72 2.29 5.93
C PHE A 197 -3.11 2.24 7.40
N ALA A 198 -2.13 2.32 8.31
CA ALA A 198 -2.39 2.31 9.75
C ALA A 198 -3.17 3.54 10.19
N SER A 199 -2.76 4.73 9.75
CA SER A 199 -3.43 5.99 10.07
C SER A 199 -4.87 6.00 9.58
N GLN A 200 -5.13 5.51 8.37
CA GLN A 200 -6.49 5.42 7.84
C GLN A 200 -7.39 4.52 8.70
N LEU A 201 -6.86 3.40 9.20
CA LEU A 201 -7.62 2.54 10.12
C LEU A 201 -7.87 3.23 11.47
N VAL A 202 -6.88 3.92 12.04
CA VAL A 202 -7.04 4.64 13.30
C VAL A 202 -8.06 5.77 13.16
N MET A 203 -7.98 6.54 12.08
CA MET A 203 -8.94 7.62 11.77
C MET A 203 -10.35 7.08 11.50
N ALA A 204 -10.47 5.83 11.04
CA ALA A 204 -11.76 5.14 10.90
C ALA A 204 -12.28 4.55 12.23
N GLY A 205 -11.62 4.82 13.35
CA GLY A 205 -12.02 4.36 14.68
C GLY A 205 -11.66 2.91 14.99
N VAL A 206 -10.79 2.28 14.19
CA VAL A 206 -10.34 0.90 14.45
C VAL A 206 -9.38 0.89 15.65
N ASP A 207 -9.65 0.00 16.61
CA ASP A 207 -8.81 -0.15 17.80
C ASP A 207 -7.33 -0.45 17.45
N LEU A 208 -6.41 0.14 18.20
CA LEU A 208 -4.96 0.03 17.96
C LEU A 208 -4.47 -1.42 18.01
N THR A 209 -5.10 -2.29 18.80
CA THR A 209 -4.79 -3.73 18.84
C THR A 209 -5.18 -4.39 17.53
N ALA A 210 -6.35 -4.06 16.99
CA ALA A 210 -6.79 -4.58 15.70
C ALA A 210 -5.89 -4.06 14.55
N VAL A 211 -5.53 -2.77 14.56
CA VAL A 211 -4.57 -2.20 13.61
C VAL A 211 -3.23 -2.94 13.67
N LYS A 212 -2.69 -3.15 14.87
CA LYS A 212 -1.43 -3.90 15.09
C LYS A 212 -1.50 -5.33 14.53
N ASN A 213 -2.62 -6.01 14.73
CA ASN A 213 -2.84 -7.37 14.24
C ASN A 213 -2.91 -7.42 12.71
N LEU A 214 -3.67 -6.52 12.08
CA LEU A 214 -3.74 -6.39 10.61
C LEU A 214 -2.38 -6.07 9.98
N MET A 215 -1.57 -5.31 10.70
CA MET A 215 -0.22 -4.92 10.30
C MET A 215 0.83 -6.02 10.55
N GLY A 216 0.55 -7.01 11.39
CA GLY A 216 1.50 -8.03 11.78
C GLY A 216 2.74 -7.50 12.52
N HIS A 217 2.55 -6.46 13.34
CA HIS A 217 3.62 -5.91 14.17
C HIS A 217 3.73 -6.68 15.50
N SER A 218 4.96 -7.10 15.87
CA SER A 218 5.22 -7.66 17.20
C SER A 218 5.27 -6.58 18.30
N SER A 219 5.74 -5.37 17.98
CA SER A 219 5.79 -4.26 18.94
C SER A 219 4.61 -3.31 18.73
N ILE A 220 3.79 -3.18 19.78
CA ILE A 220 2.69 -2.22 19.95
C ILE A 220 3.22 -0.79 20.14
N GLU A 221 4.43 -0.66 20.67
CA GLU A 221 4.94 0.58 21.26
C GLU A 221 5.17 1.68 20.21
N THR A 222 5.61 1.29 19.01
CA THR A 222 5.74 2.20 17.86
C THR A 222 4.36 2.68 17.38
N THR A 223 3.38 1.78 17.30
CA THR A 223 2.01 2.12 16.83
C THR A 223 1.29 3.07 17.80
N ILE A 224 1.40 2.84 19.12
CA ILE A 224 0.76 3.71 20.12
C ILE A 224 1.38 5.12 20.10
N ARG A 225 2.72 5.23 20.11
CA ARG A 225 3.39 6.53 20.17
C ARG A 225 3.09 7.42 18.95
N HIS A 226 2.95 6.82 17.76
CA HIS A 226 2.75 7.57 16.52
C HIS A 226 1.30 7.88 16.16
N TYR A 227 0.31 7.20 16.75
CA TYR A 227 -1.10 7.42 16.38
C TYR A 227 -2.00 7.85 17.55
N ALA A 228 -1.48 7.92 18.78
CA ALA A 228 -2.25 8.41 19.92
C ALA A 228 -2.80 9.83 19.70
N HIS A 229 -2.03 10.73 19.07
CA HIS A 229 -2.48 12.10 18.79
C HIS A 229 -3.60 12.17 17.74
N LEU A 230 -3.56 11.30 16.71
CA LEU A 230 -4.64 11.24 15.71
C LEU A 230 -5.98 10.83 16.31
N ARG A 231 -5.96 10.07 17.42
CA ARG A 231 -7.16 9.71 18.16
C ARG A 231 -7.74 10.93 18.89
N GLU A 232 -6.90 11.76 19.50
CA GLU A 232 -7.37 12.98 20.18
C GLU A 232 -8.04 13.93 19.19
N ASP A 233 -7.39 14.20 18.04
CA ASP A 233 -7.97 15.04 16.99
C ASP A 233 -9.31 14.51 16.50
N TYR A 234 -9.42 13.18 16.31
CA TYR A 234 -10.68 12.54 15.92
C TYR A 234 -11.75 12.62 17.00
N LEU A 235 -11.38 12.45 18.28
CA LEU A 235 -12.33 12.57 19.40
C LEU A 235 -12.89 14.00 19.49
N GLN A 236 -12.03 15.00 19.31
CA GLN A 236 -12.44 16.41 19.26
C GLN A 236 -13.37 16.69 18.06
N GLU A 237 -13.07 16.13 16.89
CA GLU A 237 -13.90 16.31 15.70
C GLU A 237 -15.25 15.56 15.83
N ALA A 238 -15.27 14.39 16.45
CA ALA A 238 -16.49 13.66 16.79
C ALA A 238 -17.36 14.42 17.81
N LEU A 239 -16.75 15.06 18.81
CA LEU A 239 -17.45 15.92 19.76
C LEU A 239 -18.03 17.17 19.08
N ARG A 240 -17.26 17.84 18.22
CA ARG A 240 -17.75 18.99 17.43
C ARG A 240 -18.91 18.61 16.51
N ALA A 241 -18.87 17.43 15.91
CA ALA A 241 -19.97 16.93 15.08
C ALA A 241 -21.25 16.72 15.91
N LEU A 242 -21.12 16.25 17.15
CA LEU A 242 -22.24 16.12 18.09
C LEU A 242 -22.77 17.49 18.54
N GLU A 243 -21.90 18.46 18.81
CA GLU A 243 -22.30 19.84 19.15
C GLU A 243 -23.10 20.50 18.02
N GLY A 244 -22.73 20.27 16.76
CA GLY A 244 -23.49 20.74 15.60
C GLY A 244 -24.83 20.01 15.37
N MET A 245 -25.07 18.90 16.06
CA MET A 245 -26.34 18.16 16.05
C MET A 245 -27.24 18.53 17.23
N ALA A 246 -26.74 19.30 18.21
CA ALA A 246 -27.57 19.79 19.29
C ALA A 246 -28.63 20.75 18.69
N PRO A 247 -29.93 20.55 19.00
CA PRO A 247 -30.96 21.51 18.56
C PRO A 247 -30.59 22.88 19.12
N GLU A 248 -30.71 23.93 18.30
CA GLU A 248 -30.57 25.31 18.77
C GLU A 248 -31.52 25.48 19.95
N SER A 249 -30.96 25.65 21.15
CA SER A 249 -31.74 26.01 22.31
C SER A 249 -32.24 27.43 22.06
N GLU A 250 -33.50 27.56 21.65
CA GLU A 250 -34.17 28.85 21.59
C GLU A 250 -34.17 29.48 23.00
N PRO A 251 -33.81 30.77 23.11
CA PRO A 251 -33.77 31.50 24.38
C PRO A 251 -35.15 31.76 25.00
#